data_AF-W1Y6S3-F1
#
_entry.id   AF-W1Y6S3-F1
#
_cell.length_a   1.000
_cell.length_b   1.000
_cell.length_c   1.000
_cell.angle_alpha   90.00
_cell.angle_beta   90.00
_cell.angle_gamma   90.00
#
_symmetry.space_group_name_H-M   'P 1'
#
loop_
_entity.id
_entity.type
_entity.pdbx_description
1 polymer ?
#
loop_
_entity_poly.entity_id
_entity_poly.type
_entity_poly.pdbx_seq_one_letter_code
_entity_poly.pdbx_strand_id
1 'polypeptide(L)' 'ATINIILAAVRAKGQTILENAAREPEIIDIATFLNNMGANIRGAGTDTIRIAGVPSLKARNTHTVIPDRIEAGTYMSM' A
#
# COMPACT_ATOMS: atom_id res chain seq x y z
N ALA A 1 -3.39 -0.14 -11.45
CA ALA A 1 -4.63 -0.81 -10.97
C ALA A 1 -4.52 -1.34 -9.54
N THR A 2 -3.34 -1.80 -9.09
CA THR A 2 -3.08 -2.38 -7.75
C THR A 2 -3.62 -1.54 -6.57
N ILE A 3 -3.42 -0.22 -6.58
CA ILE A 3 -3.86 0.67 -5.49
C ILE A 3 -5.38 0.63 -5.26
N ASN A 4 -6.18 0.72 -6.33
CA ASN A 4 -7.64 0.73 -6.22
C ASN A 4 -8.15 -0.56 -5.59
N ILE A 5 -7.54 -1.71 -5.94
CA ILE A 5 -7.90 -3.01 -5.37
C ILE A 5 -7.53 -3.05 -3.88
N ILE A 6 -6.35 -2.55 -3.51
CA ILE A 6 -5.93 -2.47 -2.09
C ILE A 6 -6.95 -1.65 -1.28
N LEU A 7 -7.32 -0.46 -1.75
CA LEU A 7 -8.26 0.42 -1.07
C LEU A 7 -9.66 -0.19 -0.92
N ALA A 8 -10.12 -0.96 -1.91
CA ALA A 8 -11.38 -1.68 -1.81
C ALA A 8 -11.28 -2.87 -0.83
N ALA A 9 -10.19 -3.64 -0.90
CA ALA A 9 -10.01 -4.87 -0.15
C ALA A 9 -9.85 -4.66 1.36
N VAL A 10 -9.25 -3.54 1.80
CA VAL A 10 -9.04 -3.28 3.24
C VAL A 10 -10.33 -3.16 4.05
N ARG A 11 -11.47 -2.92 3.41
CA ARG A 11 -12.81 -2.83 4.03
C ARG A 11 -13.73 -3.99 3.68
N ALA A 12 -13.34 -4.83 2.71
CA ALA A 12 -14.14 -5.96 2.27
C ALA A 12 -14.25 -7.03 3.37
N LYS A 13 -15.32 -7.83 3.36
CA LYS A 13 -15.42 -8.95 4.29
C LYS A 13 -14.59 -10.13 3.78
N GLY A 14 -13.74 -10.69 4.64
CA GLY A 14 -12.93 -11.86 4.33
C GLY A 14 -11.51 -11.51 3.88
N GLN A 15 -10.95 -12.38 3.02
CA GLN A 15 -9.57 -12.29 2.57
C GLN A 15 -9.50 -12.11 1.05
N THR A 16 -8.71 -11.14 0.62
CA THR A 16 -8.37 -10.89 -0.79
C THR A 16 -6.92 -11.28 -1.02
N ILE A 17 -6.66 -11.99 -2.12
CA ILE A 17 -5.32 -12.29 -2.60
C ILE A 17 -5.19 -11.63 -3.97
N LEU A 18 -4.27 -10.68 -4.09
CA LEU A 18 -3.94 -10.00 -5.32
C LEU A 18 -2.63 -10.55 -5.86
N GLU A 19 -2.70 -11.18 -7.03
CA GLU A 19 -1.56 -11.72 -7.75
C GLU A 19 -1.10 -10.74 -8.84
N ASN A 20 0.16 -10.85 -9.28
CA ASN A 20 0.79 -9.95 -10.24
C ASN A 20 0.67 -8.47 -9.81
N ALA A 21 0.90 -8.21 -8.52
CA ALA A 21 0.80 -6.87 -7.96
C ALA A 21 2.00 -6.00 -8.35
N ALA A 22 1.75 -4.70 -8.54
CA ALA A 22 2.82 -3.72 -8.70
C ALA A 22 3.74 -3.71 -7.46
N ARG A 23 5.06 -3.59 -7.71
CA ARG A 23 6.12 -3.73 -6.69
C ARG A 23 6.84 -2.41 -6.41
N GLU A 24 6.24 -1.32 -6.83
CA GLU A 24 6.83 0.01 -6.73
C GLU A 24 6.83 0.52 -5.28
N PRO A 25 7.79 1.39 -4.89
CA PRO A 25 7.86 1.95 -3.53
C PRO A 25 6.54 2.59 -3.07
N GLU A 26 5.80 3.21 -3.98
CA GLU A 26 4.52 3.86 -3.71
C GLU A 26 3.43 2.86 -3.26
N ILE A 27 3.51 1.61 -3.72
CA ILE A 27 2.61 0.53 -3.29
C ILE A 27 2.91 0.11 -1.85
N ILE A 28 4.20 0.05 -1.50
CA ILE A 28 4.66 -0.28 -0.16
C ILE A 28 4.25 0.83 0.82
N ASP A 29 4.36 2.10 0.40
CA ASP A 29 3.98 3.25 1.23
C ASP A 29 2.48 3.23 1.57
N ILE A 30 1.60 3.02 0.59
CA ILE A 30 0.15 2.90 0.82
C ILE A 30 -0.18 1.73 1.74
N ALA A 31 0.45 0.57 1.55
CA ALA A 31 0.22 -0.58 2.42
C ALA A 31 0.66 -0.29 3.87
N THR A 32 1.79 0.41 4.03
CA THR A 32 2.31 0.82 5.34
C THR A 32 1.39 1.81 6.02
N PHE A 33 0.94 2.82 5.28
CA PHE A 33 -0.03 3.81 5.76
C PHE A 33 -1.32 3.15 6.26
N LEU A 34 -1.92 2.29 5.43
CA LEU A 34 -3.17 1.60 5.79
C LEU A 34 -2.96 0.64 6.98
N ASN A 35 -1.84 -0.07 7.05
CA ASN A 35 -1.51 -0.92 8.20
C ASN A 35 -1.36 -0.10 9.50
N ASN A 36 -0.76 1.09 9.44
CA ASN A 36 -0.70 2.01 10.59
C ASN A 36 -2.09 2.47 11.06
N MET A 37 -3.08 2.50 10.15
CA MET A 37 -4.48 2.76 10.47
C MET A 37 -5.25 1.52 10.98
N GLY A 38 -4.59 0.35 11.07
CA GLY A 38 -5.18 -0.90 11.53
C GLY A 38 -5.64 -1.85 10.42
N ALA A 39 -5.25 -1.62 9.16
CA ALA A 39 -5.43 -2.62 8.12
C ALA A 39 -4.55 -3.86 8.36
N ASN A 40 -4.86 -4.96 7.66
CA ASN A 40 -4.05 -6.17 7.67
C ASN A 40 -3.64 -6.53 6.23
N ILE A 41 -2.58 -5.87 5.76
CA ILE A 41 -1.99 -6.03 4.43
C ILE A 41 -0.60 -6.65 4.59
N ARG A 42 -0.30 -7.70 3.81
CA ARG A 42 0.99 -8.38 3.80
C ARG A 42 1.47 -8.60 2.36
N GLY A 43 2.78 -8.67 2.18
CA GLY A 43 3.40 -8.94 0.87
C GLY A 43 3.50 -7.74 -0.07
N ALA A 44 3.26 -6.51 0.40
CA ALA A 44 3.53 -5.30 -0.39
C ALA A 44 5.02 -5.23 -0.76
N GLY A 45 5.32 -4.91 -2.02
CA GLY A 45 6.67 -5.00 -2.58
C GLY A 45 7.01 -6.38 -3.17
N THR A 46 6.13 -7.37 -3.03
CA THR A 46 6.24 -8.67 -3.70
C THR A 46 5.18 -8.81 -4.79
N ASP A 47 5.23 -9.92 -5.54
CA ASP A 47 4.27 -10.20 -6.61
C ASP A 47 2.86 -10.53 -6.11
N THR A 48 2.72 -10.87 -4.82
CA THR A 48 1.44 -11.29 -4.23
C THR A 48 1.15 -10.50 -2.96
N ILE A 49 0.03 -9.78 -2.95
CA ILE A 49 -0.44 -9.03 -1.79
C ILE A 49 -1.66 -9.74 -1.19
N ARG A 50 -1.61 -9.99 0.13
CA ARG A 50 -2.70 -10.61 0.88
C ARG A 50 -3.31 -9.58 1.82
N ILE A 51 -4.63 -9.42 1.74
CA ILE A 51 -5.38 -8.41 2.49
C ILE A 51 -6.50 -9.10 3.24
N ALA A 52 -6.50 -9.01 4.55
CA ALA A 52 -7.65 -9.37 5.37
C ALA A 52 -8.40 -8.09 5.70
N GLY A 53 -9.64 -7.97 5.22
CA GLY A 53 -10.41 -6.74 5.41
C GLY A 53 -10.86 -6.56 6.85
N VAL A 54 -10.90 -5.30 7.29
CA VAL A 54 -11.13 -4.91 8.69
C VAL A 54 -12.37 -4.03 8.86
N PRO A 55 -13.07 -4.14 10.01
CA PRO A 55 -14.35 -3.45 10.24
C PRO A 55 -14.21 -1.95 10.52
N SER A 56 -13.02 -1.45 10.89
CA SER A 56 -12.71 0.00 11.02
C SER A 56 -11.25 0.27 10.63
N LEU A 57 -10.99 1.48 10.11
CA LEU A 57 -9.65 2.05 10.01
C LEU A 57 -9.64 3.33 10.83
N LYS A 58 -8.58 3.54 11.61
CA LYS A 58 -8.45 4.74 12.45
C LYS A 58 -7.01 5.23 12.37
N ALA A 59 -6.83 6.47 11.93
CA ALA A 59 -5.53 7.12 11.96
C ALA A 59 -5.01 7.15 13.40
N ARG A 60 -3.85 6.54 13.61
CA ARG A 60 -3.15 6.58 14.89
C ARG A 60 -2.12 7.69 14.93
N ASN A 61 -1.44 7.91 13.80
CA ASN A 61 -0.29 8.80 13.68
C ASN A 61 -0.37 9.55 12.34
N THR A 62 0.37 10.65 12.22
CA THR A 62 0.63 11.29 10.91
C THR A 62 1.47 10.37 10.05
N HIS A 63 1.14 10.29 8.76
CA HIS A 63 1.92 9.57 7.76
C HIS A 63 2.70 10.57 6.90
N THR A 64 3.99 10.35 6.76
CA THR A 64 4.84 11.11 5.85
C THR A 64 4.98 10.31 4.57
N VAL A 65 4.52 10.89 3.46
CA VAL A 65 4.64 10.28 2.13
C VAL A 65 6.12 10.15 1.76
N ILE A 66 6.47 9.05 1.10
CA ILE A 66 7.84 8.84 0.61
C ILE A 66 8.26 9.94 -0.40
N PRO A 67 9.56 10.27 -0.49
CA PRO A 67 10.06 11.22 -1.49
C PRO A 67 9.83 10.75 -2.93
N ASP A 68 9.71 11.69 -3.87
CA ASP A 68 9.52 11.39 -5.30
C ASP A 68 10.82 10.88 -5.93
N ARG A 69 10.82 9.60 -6.33
CA ARG A 69 11.97 8.95 -6.97
C ARG A 69 12.22 9.40 -8.42
N ILE A 70 11.19 9.87 -9.12
CA ILE A 70 11.31 10.36 -10.50
C ILE A 70 11.94 11.75 -10.49
N GLU A 71 11.52 12.60 -9.56
CA GLU A 71 12.16 13.90 -9.32
C GLU A 71 13.63 13.72 -8.91
N ALA A 72 13.92 12.85 -7.94
CA ALA A 72 15.29 12.55 -7.52
C ALA A 72 16.16 12.06 -8.70
N GLY A 73 15.63 11.16 -9.54
CA GLY A 73 16.33 10.67 -10.73
C GLY A 73 16.60 11.78 -11.76
N THR A 74 15.68 12.75 -11.88
CA THR A 74 15.85 13.91 -12.75
C THR A 74 17.03 14.77 -12.29
N TYR A 75 17.12 15.11 -11.00
CA TYR A 75 18.24 15.87 -10.44
C TYR A 75 19.58 15.12 -10.52
N MET A 76 19.58 13.79 -10.38
CA MET A 76 20.81 12.99 -10.51
C MET A 76 21.34 12.93 -11.95
N SER A 77 20.47 13.13 -12.93
CA SER A 77 20.83 13.05 -14.35
C SER A 77 21.27 14.40 -14.93
N MET A 78 21.14 15.49 -14.17
CA MET A 78 21.69 16.82 -14.51
C MET A 78 23.13 16.95 -14.06
#